data_AF-A0A7C7V1P0-F1
#
_entry.id   AF-A0A7C7V1P0-F1
#
_cell.length_a   1.000
_cell.length_b   1.000
_cell.length_c   1.000
_cell.angle_alpha   90.00
_cell.angle_beta   90.00
_cell.angle_gamma   90.00
#
_symmetry.space_group_name_H-M   'P 1'
#
loop_
_entity.id
_entity.type
_entity.pdbx_description
1 polymer ?
#
loop_
_entity_poly.entity_id
_entity_poly.type
_entity_poly.pdbx_seq_one_letter_code
_entity_poly.pdbx_strand_id
1 'polypeptide(L)'
;MNTSRDRVIKALTHQPVDRAPRDLWVPRRTQLVRGDEVTEIVLRYPNDMMEPESLYPRGRRASGRRYDAGCHTDAWGCTWRVARRGERGQVVEHPLKDHDAVAAYEPPWELLDGAHLS
;
A
#
# COMPACT_ATOMS: atom_id res chain seq x y z
N MET A 1 -16.41 1.13 -27.05
CA MET A 1 -15.14 1.64 -26.51
C MET A 1 -14.88 0.91 -25.20
N ASN A 2 -13.75 0.20 -25.06
CA ASN A 2 -13.45 -0.60 -23.87
C ASN A 2 -12.98 0.35 -22.74
N THR A 3 -13.71 0.42 -21.62
CA THR A 3 -13.27 1.24 -20.48
C THR A 3 -12.02 0.64 -19.83
N SER A 4 -11.33 1.41 -18.98
CA SER A 4 -10.22 0.88 -18.17
C SER A 4 -10.64 -0.32 -17.34
N ARG A 5 -11.83 -0.26 -16.72
CA ARG A 5 -12.41 -1.36 -15.95
C ARG A 5 -12.64 -2.60 -16.81
N ASP A 6 -13.26 -2.44 -17.98
CA ASP A 6 -13.54 -3.57 -18.89
C ASP A 6 -12.24 -4.23 -19.35
N ARG A 7 -11.19 -3.44 -19.61
CA ARG A 7 -9.87 -3.93 -20.00
C ARG A 7 -9.24 -4.80 -18.91
N VAL A 8 -9.29 -4.36 -17.65
CA VAL A 8 -8.78 -5.13 -16.51
C VAL A 8 -9.55 -6.45 -16.35
N ILE A 9 -10.89 -6.41 -16.36
CA ILE A 9 -11.72 -7.61 -16.19
C ILE A 9 -11.47 -8.61 -17.32
N LYS A 10 -11.41 -8.15 -18.57
CA LYS A 10 -11.11 -9.01 -19.73
C LYS A 10 -9.73 -9.65 -19.64
N ALA A 11 -8.71 -8.88 -19.26
CA ALA A 11 -7.36 -9.41 -19.10
C ALA A 11 -7.32 -10.50 -18.00
N LEU A 12 -7.95 -10.26 -16.86
CA LEU A 12 -8.05 -11.24 -15.76
C LEU A 12 -8.88 -12.47 -16.11
N THR A 13 -9.80 -12.36 -17.08
CA THR A 13 -10.64 -13.47 -17.58
C THR A 13 -10.14 -14.04 -18.90
N HIS A 14 -8.89 -13.73 -19.28
CA HIS A 14 -8.21 -14.29 -20.46
C HIS A 14 -8.94 -14.01 -21.79
N GLN A 15 -9.69 -12.90 -21.86
CA GLN A 15 -10.32 -12.42 -23.08
C GLN A 15 -9.39 -11.49 -23.86
N PRO A 16 -9.55 -11.38 -25.20
CA PRO A 16 -8.81 -10.41 -26.00
C PRO A 16 -9.02 -8.97 -25.50
N VAL A 17 -7.92 -8.22 -25.45
CA VAL A 17 -7.89 -6.80 -25.08
C VAL A 17 -7.17 -5.99 -26.16
N ASP A 18 -7.50 -4.71 -26.26
CA ASP A 18 -6.88 -3.74 -27.16
C ASP A 18 -5.42 -3.44 -26.79
N ARG A 19 -5.08 -3.56 -25.50
CA ARG A 19 -3.71 -3.51 -24.95
C ARG A 19 -3.69 -4.13 -23.55
N ALA A 20 -2.51 -4.45 -23.03
CA ALA A 20 -2.35 -4.85 -21.64
C ALA A 20 -2.79 -3.71 -20.68
N PRO A 21 -3.51 -4.01 -19.57
CA PRO A 21 -3.79 -3.04 -18.50
C PRO A 21 -2.50 -2.50 -17.88
N ARG A 22 -2.53 -1.25 -17.41
CA ARG A 22 -1.38 -0.53 -16.84
C ARG A 22 -1.65 -0.11 -15.40
N ASP A 23 -0.62 -0.23 -14.57
CA ASP A 23 -0.60 0.36 -13.23
C ASP A 23 0.84 0.74 -12.87
N LEU A 24 1.08 2.04 -12.75
CA LEU A 24 2.39 2.60 -12.46
C LEU A 24 2.64 2.62 -10.94
N TRP A 25 3.47 1.69 -10.48
CA TRP A 25 3.85 1.58 -9.08
C TRP A 25 5.05 2.47 -8.76
N VAL A 26 4.79 3.67 -8.25
CA VAL A 26 5.82 4.67 -7.97
C VAL A 26 6.24 4.64 -6.50
N PRO A 27 7.53 4.45 -6.18
CA PRO A 27 8.02 4.60 -4.81
C PRO A 27 7.75 6.00 -4.26
N ARG A 28 7.34 6.11 -2.99
CA ARG A 28 7.03 7.39 -2.35
C ARG A 28 8.17 8.41 -2.48
N ARG A 29 9.43 7.97 -2.36
CA ARG A 29 10.58 8.87 -2.55
C ARG A 29 10.67 9.43 -3.97
N THR A 30 10.40 8.62 -4.99
CA THR A 30 10.36 9.09 -6.38
C THR A 30 9.27 10.13 -6.57
N GLN A 31 8.08 9.91 -5.99
CA GLN A 31 7.01 10.92 -6.01
C GLN A 31 7.44 12.24 -5.33
N LEU A 32 8.19 12.16 -4.23
CA LEU A 32 8.65 13.34 -3.49
C LEU A 32 9.73 14.14 -4.22
N VAL A 33 10.59 13.47 -5.00
CA VAL A 33 11.77 14.10 -5.63
C VAL A 33 11.62 14.36 -7.13
N ARG A 34 10.66 13.69 -7.79
CA ARG A 34 10.41 13.73 -9.24
C ARG A 34 8.91 13.76 -9.55
N GLY A 35 8.15 14.50 -8.74
CA GLY A 35 6.68 14.51 -8.79
C GLY A 35 6.13 14.99 -10.14
N ASP A 36 6.79 15.95 -10.77
CA ASP A 36 6.39 16.51 -12.06
C ASP A 36 6.58 15.48 -13.19
N GLU A 37 7.71 14.78 -13.23
CA GLU A 37 7.94 13.74 -14.23
C GLU A 37 7.02 12.54 -14.03
N VAL A 38 6.71 12.18 -12.78
CA VAL A 38 5.71 11.14 -12.51
C VAL A 38 4.34 11.58 -13.01
N THR A 39 3.96 12.83 -12.76
CA THR A 39 2.69 13.40 -13.24
C THR A 39 2.62 13.38 -14.78
N GLU A 40 3.70 13.75 -15.46
CA GLU A 40 3.80 13.68 -16.92
C GLU A 40 3.61 12.25 -17.45
N ILE A 41 4.25 11.26 -16.82
CA ILE A 41 4.10 9.85 -17.19
C ILE A 41 2.64 9.40 -17.02
N VAL A 42 1.99 9.74 -15.90
CA VAL A 42 0.59 9.37 -15.64
C VAL A 42 -0.35 10.04 -16.63
N LEU A 43 -0.09 11.30 -17.02
CA LEU A 43 -0.87 12.01 -18.05
C LEU A 43 -0.75 11.35 -19.43
N ARG A 44 0.46 10.93 -19.83
CA ARG A 44 0.69 10.26 -21.11
C ARG A 44 0.21 8.81 -21.11
N TYR A 45 0.30 8.16 -19.95
CA TYR A 45 0.03 6.74 -19.77
C TYR A 45 -0.85 6.51 -18.52
N PRO A 46 -2.15 6.84 -18.58
CA PRO A 46 -3.04 6.70 -17.43
C PRO A 46 -3.16 5.25 -16.96
N ASN A 47 -3.27 5.06 -15.64
CA ASN A 47 -3.50 3.76 -15.02
C ASN A 47 -4.90 3.23 -15.36
N ASP A 48 -5.01 1.91 -15.48
CA ASP A 48 -6.29 1.21 -15.59
C ASP A 48 -6.85 0.76 -14.23
N MET A 49 -6.02 0.85 -13.19
CA MET A 49 -6.34 0.50 -11.80
C MET A 49 -6.24 1.75 -10.92
N MET A 50 -7.01 1.75 -9.83
CA MET A 50 -6.98 2.81 -8.82
C MET A 50 -6.83 2.18 -7.44
N GLU A 51 -6.19 2.91 -6.54
CA GLU A 51 -6.18 2.53 -5.12
C GLU A 51 -7.57 2.75 -4.51
N PRO A 52 -8.04 1.86 -3.62
CA PRO A 52 -9.26 2.12 -2.87
C PRO A 52 -9.05 3.33 -1.95
N GLU A 53 -10.10 4.14 -1.77
CA GLU A 53 -10.08 5.17 -0.73
C GLU A 53 -9.87 4.50 0.65
N SER A 54 -9.05 5.11 1.50
CA SER A 54 -8.52 4.50 2.74
C SER A 54 -9.59 3.79 3.57
N LEU A 55 -9.59 2.46 3.51
CA LEU A 55 -10.65 1.62 4.07
C LEU A 55 -10.56 1.42 5.59
N TYR A 56 -9.38 1.63 6.20
CA TYR A 56 -9.13 1.26 7.60
C TYR A 56 -8.67 2.46 8.45
N PRO A 57 -9.08 2.52 9.72
CA PRO A 57 -8.59 3.51 10.67
C PRO A 57 -7.14 3.21 11.09
N ARG A 58 -6.57 4.08 11.90
CA ARG A 58 -5.28 3.83 12.54
C ARG A 58 -5.43 2.76 13.63
N GLY A 59 -4.67 1.67 13.55
CA GLY A 59 -4.71 0.59 14.56
C GLY A 59 -4.15 1.02 15.92
N ARG A 60 -4.54 0.33 17.00
CA ARG A 60 -4.18 0.70 18.38
C ARG A 60 -2.67 0.67 18.65
N ARG A 61 -1.98 -0.29 18.02
CA ARG A 61 -0.51 -0.43 18.10
C ARG A 61 0.25 0.55 17.22
N ALA A 62 -0.43 1.23 16.29
CA ALA A 62 0.24 2.00 15.25
C ALA A 62 0.77 3.34 15.77
N SER A 63 2.08 3.56 15.67
CA SER A 63 2.78 4.77 16.13
C SER A 63 3.67 5.34 15.02
N GLY A 64 4.00 6.63 15.08
CA GLY A 64 4.80 7.28 14.03
C GLY A 64 4.08 7.43 12.69
N ARG A 65 4.85 7.63 11.61
CA ARG A 65 4.35 7.85 10.24
C ARG A 65 5.12 7.01 9.25
N ARG A 66 4.38 6.29 8.39
CA ARG A 66 4.96 5.55 7.26
C ARG A 66 5.73 6.50 6.35
N TYR A 67 6.90 6.05 5.88
CA TYR A 67 7.80 6.78 4.98
C TYR A 67 8.47 8.03 5.57
N ASP A 68 8.24 8.40 6.83
CA ASP A 68 9.09 9.41 7.49
C ASP A 68 10.38 8.73 7.99
N ALA A 69 11.50 9.46 7.96
CA ALA A 69 12.77 8.92 8.44
C ALA A 69 12.70 8.62 9.95
N GLY A 70 13.28 7.50 10.37
CA GLY A 70 13.20 7.01 11.74
C GLY A 70 12.36 5.74 11.86
N CYS A 71 11.71 5.55 13.01
CA CYS A 71 10.91 4.35 13.29
C CYS A 71 9.41 4.66 13.32
N HIS A 72 8.60 3.71 12.84
CA HIS A 72 7.15 3.70 13.03
C HIS A 72 6.69 2.28 13.34
N THR A 73 5.60 2.13 14.08
CA THR A 73 4.96 0.84 14.35
C THR A 73 3.65 0.77 13.57
N ASP A 74 3.38 -0.36 12.92
CA ASP A 74 2.12 -0.58 12.21
C ASP A 74 1.01 -1.14 13.14
N ALA A 75 -0.18 -1.38 12.59
CA ALA A 75 -1.29 -1.95 13.36
C ALA A 75 -1.01 -3.39 13.84
N TRP A 76 -0.15 -4.12 13.13
CA TRP A 76 0.25 -5.48 13.50
C TRP A 76 1.26 -5.49 14.66
N GLY A 77 1.79 -4.33 15.05
CA GLY A 77 2.78 -4.21 16.11
C GLY A 77 4.22 -4.38 15.64
N CYS A 78 4.46 -4.44 14.33
CA CYS A 78 5.80 -4.48 13.76
C CYS A 78 6.40 -3.08 13.75
N THR A 79 7.64 -2.94 14.24
CA THR A 79 8.39 -1.68 14.14
C THR A 79 9.25 -1.69 12.89
N TRP A 80 9.13 -0.64 12.11
CA TRP A 80 9.78 -0.44 10.83
C TRP A 80 10.74 0.74 10.93
N ARG A 81 11.98 0.55 10.47
CA ARG A 81 12.98 1.62 10.33
C ARG A 81 13.07 2.08 8.88
N VAL A 82 12.91 3.38 8.67
CA VAL A 82 13.03 4.06 7.38
C VAL A 82 14.32 4.87 7.40
N ALA A 83 15.27 4.53 6.52
CA ALA A 83 16.58 5.17 6.48
C ALA A 83 16.51 6.63 5.99
N ARG A 84 15.69 6.89 4.97
CA ARG A 84 15.47 8.24 4.43
C ARG A 84 14.00 8.45 4.12
N ARG A 85 13.53 9.69 4.26
CA ARG A 85 12.14 10.06 3.97
C ARG A 85 11.74 9.61 2.56
N GLY A 86 10.59 8.95 2.46
CA GLY A 86 10.03 8.38 1.23
C GLY A 86 10.50 6.96 0.91
N GLU A 87 11.53 6.43 1.59
CA GLU A 87 12.00 5.07 1.34
C GLU A 87 11.12 4.03 2.04
N ARG A 88 11.13 2.80 1.53
CA ARG A 88 10.46 1.68 2.19
C ARG A 88 11.15 1.38 3.52
N GLY A 89 10.36 1.19 4.56
CA GLY A 89 10.87 0.75 5.85
C GLY A 89 11.30 -0.71 5.81
N GLN A 90 12.17 -1.08 6.73
CA GLN A 90 12.51 -2.49 7.02
C GLN A 90 12.06 -2.83 8.43
N VAL A 91 11.50 -4.01 8.63
CA VAL A 91 11.14 -4.50 9.97
C VAL A 91 12.41 -4.64 10.81
N VAL A 92 12.41 -4.05 11.99
CA VAL A 92 13.50 -4.15 12.97
C VAL A 92 13.05 -4.78 14.30
N GLU A 93 11.76 -4.71 14.62
CA GLU A 93 11.14 -5.44 15.74
C GLU A 93 9.78 -5.97 15.29
N HIS A 94 9.37 -7.10 15.87
CA HIS A 94 8.07 -7.72 15.64
C HIS A 94 7.56 -8.43 16.90
N PRO A 95 6.24 -8.57 17.07
CA PRO A 95 5.65 -9.19 18.26
C PRO A 95 5.90 -10.72 18.33
N LEU A 96 6.06 -11.37 17.18
CA LEU A 96 6.25 -12.82 17.08
C LEU A 96 7.75 -13.20 17.11
N LYS A 97 8.43 -12.97 18.23
CA LYS A 97 9.90 -13.20 18.36
C LYS A 97 10.28 -14.68 18.36
N ASP A 98 9.37 -15.52 18.79
CA ASP A 98 9.46 -16.97 18.79
C ASP A 98 8.11 -17.58 18.40
N HIS A 99 8.08 -18.90 18.23
CA HIS A 99 6.89 -19.62 17.80
C HIS A 99 5.79 -19.64 18.88
N ASP A 100 6.16 -19.59 20.16
CA ASP A 100 5.22 -19.68 21.28
C ASP A 100 4.37 -18.41 21.38
N ALA A 101 4.93 -17.25 20.98
CA ALA A 101 4.22 -15.98 20.90
C ALA A 101 2.99 -16.01 19.98
N VAL A 102 2.92 -16.94 19.01
CA VAL A 102 1.79 -17.05 18.07
C VAL A 102 0.49 -17.39 18.82
N ALA A 103 0.56 -18.25 19.83
CA ALA A 103 -0.63 -18.72 20.54
C ALA A 103 -1.37 -17.60 21.30
N ALA A 104 -0.64 -16.58 21.73
CA ALA A 104 -1.18 -15.43 22.46
C ALA A 104 -1.36 -14.17 21.59
N TYR A 105 -0.96 -14.22 20.31
CA TYR A 105 -1.00 -13.05 19.44
C TYR A 105 -2.41 -12.76 18.92
N GLU A 106 -2.87 -11.52 19.13
CA GLU A 106 -4.11 -11.03 18.57
C GLU A 106 -3.85 -10.15 17.31
N PRO A 107 -4.38 -10.54 16.14
CA PRO A 107 -4.44 -9.66 14.97
C PRO A 107 -5.17 -8.35 15.29
N PRO A 108 -4.91 -7.26 14.54
CA PRO A 108 -5.54 -5.96 14.80
C PRO A 108 -7.00 -5.92 14.34
N TRP A 109 -7.86 -6.74 14.95
CA TRP A 109 -9.28 -6.86 14.60
C TRP A 109 -10.04 -5.54 14.77
N GLU A 110 -9.57 -4.65 15.65
CA GLU A 110 -10.16 -3.33 15.86
C GLU A 110 -10.19 -2.45 14.61
N LEU A 111 -9.38 -2.77 13.60
CA LEU A 111 -9.40 -2.05 12.33
C LEU A 111 -10.75 -2.20 11.63
N LEU A 112 -11.50 -3.28 11.90
CA LEU A 112 -12.80 -3.53 11.29
C LEU A 112 -13.89 -2.64 11.87
N ASP A 113 -13.78 -2.22 13.14
CA ASP A 113 -14.80 -1.44 13.83
C ASP A 113 -15.01 -0.04 13.21
N GLY A 114 -13.97 0.51 12.58
CA GLY A 114 -14.01 1.82 11.92
C GLY A 114 -13.76 1.74 10.42
N ALA A 115 -13.88 0.55 9.81
CA ALA A 115 -13.60 0.37 8.40
C ALA A 115 -14.75 0.89 7.52
N HIS A 116 -14.40 1.59 6.44
CA HIS A 116 -15.35 2.02 5.41
C HIS A 116 -15.24 1.07 4.22
N LEU A 117 -16.07 0.02 4.19
CA LEU A 117 -15.98 -1.07 3.20
C LEU A 117 -17.08 -1.02 2.11
N SER A 118 -17.72 0.15 1.93
CA SER A 118 -18.83 0.36 0.99
C SER A 118 -18.39 0.55 -0.45
#